data_AF-A0AAN5NE97-F1
#
_entry.id   AF-A0AAN5NE97-F1
#
_cell.length_a   1.000
_cell.length_b   1.000
_cell.length_c   1.000
_cell.angle_alpha   90.00
_cell.angle_beta   90.00
_cell.angle_gamma   90.00
#
_symmetry.space_group_name_H-M   'P 1'
#
loop_
_entity.id
_entity.type
_entity.pdbx_description
1 polymer ?
#
loop_
_entity_poly.entity_id
_entity_poly.type
_entity_poly.pdbx_seq_one_letter_code
_entity_poly.pdbx_strand_id
1 'polypeptide(L)'
;EELEKKISSKAKTFSDTSYMYVGKGETRKYGLSCYVDVGFSKDNAPFDLWKSLWFHNWGYFDKGLNFRGQIYINMHQFWFNEAVKDSKSDIQKRLKQKLKAEIGEALR
;
A
#
# COMPACT_ATOMS: atom_id res chain seq x y z
N GLU A 1 8.64 3.57 -5.23
CA GLU A 1 8.64 4.97 -4.80
C GLU A 1 7.25 5.64 -4.68
N GLU A 2 6.51 5.94 -5.75
CA GLU A 2 5.23 6.71 -5.59
C GLU A 2 4.17 5.92 -4.79
N LEU A 3 3.98 4.65 -5.13
CA LEU A 3 3.06 3.74 -4.43
C LEU A 3 3.43 3.61 -2.95
N GLU A 4 4.72 3.52 -2.65
CA GLU A 4 5.26 3.45 -1.30
C GLU A 4 4.91 4.70 -0.50
N LYS A 5 5.15 5.89 -1.08
CA LYS A 5 4.79 7.17 -0.45
C LYS A 5 3.30 7.23 -0.13
N LYS A 6 2.43 6.75 -1.02
CA LYS A 6 0.97 6.73 -0.81
C LYS A 6 0.57 5.79 0.33
N ILE A 7 1.14 4.59 0.37
CA ILE A 7 0.93 3.62 1.46
C ILE A 7 1.40 4.22 2.80
N SER A 8 2.62 4.76 2.86
CA SER A 8 3.17 5.37 4.08
C SER A 8 2.35 6.59 4.50
N SER A 9 1.84 7.40 3.56
CA SER A 9 0.99 8.56 3.86
C SER A 9 -0.35 8.14 4.45
N LYS A 10 -0.96 7.06 3.95
CA LYS A 10 -2.18 6.50 4.53
C LYS A 10 -1.91 5.96 5.93
N ALA A 11 -0.85 5.18 6.12
CA ALA A 11 -0.44 4.67 7.43
C ALA A 11 -0.23 5.79 8.46
N LYS A 12 0.38 6.90 8.04
CA LYS A 12 0.64 8.08 8.88
C LYS A 12 -0.63 8.71 9.46
N THR A 13 -1.80 8.51 8.84
CA THR A 13 -3.06 9.06 9.36
C THR A 13 -3.55 8.39 10.65
N PHE A 14 -3.01 7.22 10.99
CA PHE A 14 -3.42 6.43 12.17
C PHE A 14 -2.24 5.70 12.83
N SER A 15 -1.00 6.09 12.54
CA SER A 15 0.21 5.54 13.14
C SER A 15 1.30 6.59 13.20
N ASP A 16 1.87 6.79 14.38
CA ASP A 16 2.90 7.81 14.61
C ASP A 16 4.30 7.36 14.18
N THR A 17 4.57 6.05 14.22
CA THR A 17 5.92 5.53 14.01
C THR A 17 5.98 4.37 13.03
N SER A 18 5.01 3.44 13.07
CA SER A 18 5.03 2.25 12.22
C SER A 18 4.96 2.59 10.73
N TYR A 19 4.43 3.76 10.35
CA TYR A 19 4.38 4.21 8.96
C TYR A 19 5.77 4.33 8.31
N MET A 20 6.83 4.51 9.12
CA MET A 20 8.22 4.63 8.64
C MET A 20 8.78 3.31 8.12
N TYR A 21 8.17 2.18 8.51
CA TYR A 21 8.65 0.84 8.20
C TYR A 21 7.83 0.14 7.12
N VAL A 22 6.78 0.77 6.58
CA VAL A 22 5.89 0.20 5.55
C VAL A 22 6.09 0.83 4.18
N GLY A 23 5.72 0.08 3.14
CA GLY A 23 5.76 0.54 1.76
C GLY A 23 7.06 0.19 1.07
N LYS A 24 7.46 -1.08 1.08
CA LYS A 24 8.48 -1.58 0.15
C LYS A 24 7.80 -2.20 -1.06
N GLY A 25 8.18 -1.71 -2.23
CA GLY A 25 7.79 -2.22 -3.52
C GLY A 25 8.95 -2.96 -4.19
N GLU A 26 8.81 -4.25 -4.46
CA GLU A 26 9.78 -5.00 -5.26
C GLU A 26 9.28 -5.13 -6.70
N THR A 27 10.11 -4.73 -7.66
CA THR A 27 9.75 -4.81 -9.08
C THR A 27 10.26 -6.12 -9.68
N ARG A 28 9.36 -6.91 -10.24
CA ARG A 28 9.68 -8.14 -10.98
C ARG A 28 9.35 -7.96 -12.46
N LYS A 29 10.38 -8.03 -13.31
CA LYS A 29 10.24 -7.94 -14.76
C LYS A 29 10.21 -9.36 -15.36
N TYR A 30 9.19 -9.65 -16.16
CA TYR A 30 9.01 -10.91 -16.87
C TYR A 30 8.71 -10.63 -18.34
N GLY A 31 9.73 -10.64 -19.19
CA GLY A 31 9.61 -10.31 -20.61
C GLY A 31 8.98 -8.94 -20.82
N LEU A 32 7.81 -8.90 -21.47
CA LEU A 32 7.04 -7.67 -21.71
C LEU A 32 6.16 -7.24 -20.52
N SER A 33 6.13 -8.02 -19.44
CA SER A 33 5.33 -7.75 -18.24
C SER A 33 6.19 -7.24 -17.10
N CYS A 34 5.62 -6.34 -16.29
CA CYS A 34 6.24 -5.80 -15.08
C CYS A 34 5.25 -5.89 -13.92
N TYR A 35 5.69 -6.49 -12.82
CA TYR A 35 4.92 -6.64 -11.59
C TYR A 35 5.61 -5.85 -10.48
N VAL A 36 4.81 -5.30 -9.57
CA VAL A 36 5.30 -4.62 -8.37
C VAL A 36 4.65 -5.30 -7.17
N ASP A 37 5.44 -6.04 -6.41
CA ASP A 37 4.99 -6.60 -5.14
C ASP A 37 5.08 -5.54 -4.07
N VAL A 38 4.04 -5.41 -3.27
CA VAL A 38 3.96 -4.42 -2.20
C VAL A 38 3.77 -5.09 -0.86
N GLY A 39 4.52 -4.63 0.13
CA GLY A 39 4.48 -5.19 1.48
C GLY A 39 4.64 -4.17 2.60
N PHE A 40 4.44 -4.66 3.82
CA PHE A 40 4.54 -3.89 5.06
C PHE A 40 5.96 -3.80 5.64
N SER A 41 6.93 -4.57 5.16
CA SER A 41 8.30 -4.52 5.68
C SER A 41 9.24 -3.83 4.71
N LYS A 42 9.76 -2.68 5.15
CA LYS A 42 10.94 -2.06 4.55
C LYS A 42 12.19 -2.72 5.12
N ASP A 43 13.04 -3.24 4.22
CA ASP A 43 14.42 -3.64 4.50
C ASP A 43 14.61 -4.53 5.74
N ASN A 44 13.80 -5.58 5.88
CA ASN A 44 13.84 -6.54 6.98
C ASN A 44 13.63 -5.89 8.37
N ALA A 45 12.92 -4.76 8.44
CA ALA A 45 12.56 -4.15 9.71
C ALA A 45 11.88 -5.17 10.64
N PRO A 46 12.31 -5.26 11.92
CA PRO A 46 11.73 -6.18 12.90
C PRO A 46 10.20 -6.09 12.93
N PHE A 47 9.54 -7.25 13.00
CA PHE A 47 8.08 -7.34 12.97
C PHE A 47 7.42 -6.44 14.02
N ASP A 48 8.02 -6.32 15.21
CA ASP A 48 7.51 -5.48 16.29
C ASP A 48 7.35 -4.00 15.93
N LEU A 49 8.11 -3.49 14.96
CA LEU A 49 8.06 -2.08 14.55
C LEU A 49 6.85 -1.75 13.67
N TRP A 50 6.28 -2.74 12.98
CA TRP A 50 5.19 -2.54 12.02
C TRP A 50 3.98 -3.48 12.21
N LYS A 51 4.04 -4.42 13.16
CA LYS A 51 2.94 -5.38 13.42
C LYS A 51 1.60 -4.72 13.66
N SER A 52 1.57 -3.55 14.28
CA SER A 52 0.33 -2.78 14.53
C SER A 52 -0.42 -2.49 13.23
N LEU A 53 0.30 -2.10 12.17
CA LEU A 53 -0.28 -1.82 10.85
C LEU A 53 -0.80 -3.08 10.17
N TRP A 54 -0.14 -4.22 10.40
CA TRP A 54 -0.61 -5.52 9.95
C TRP A 54 -1.93 -5.91 10.64
N PHE A 55 -2.00 -5.76 11.96
CA PHE A 55 -3.24 -6.01 12.72
C PHE A 55 -4.36 -5.04 12.31
N HIS A 56 -4.07 -3.76 12.13
CA HIS A 56 -5.05 -2.79 11.62
C HIS A 56 -5.61 -3.18 10.25
N ASN A 57 -4.78 -3.72 9.36
CA ASN A 57 -5.26 -4.12 8.03
C ASN A 57 -6.20 -5.33 8.07
N TRP A 58 -5.94 -6.32 8.94
CA TRP A 58 -6.74 -7.55 9.00
C TRP A 58 -7.88 -7.49 10.03
N GLY A 59 -7.83 -6.50 10.93
CA GLY A 59 -8.69 -6.42 12.11
C GLY A 59 -8.13 -7.26 13.27
N TYR A 60 -8.67 -7.05 14.46
CA TYR A 60 -8.37 -7.90 15.61
C TYR A 60 -9.22 -9.17 15.54
N PHE A 61 -8.60 -10.35 15.73
CA PHE A 61 -9.34 -11.60 15.85
C PHE A 61 -10.19 -11.57 17.12
N ASP A 62 -11.52 -11.47 16.96
CA ASP A 62 -12.47 -11.65 18.06
C ASP A 62 -12.47 -13.14 18.46
N LYS A 63 -11.63 -13.50 19.45
CA LYS A 63 -11.54 -14.87 20.01
C LYS A 63 -12.75 -15.22 20.90
N GLY A 64 -13.97 -14.88 20.47
CA GLY A 64 -15.19 -15.17 21.22
C GLY A 64 -15.45 -14.20 22.39
N LEU A 65 -14.81 -13.03 22.39
CA LEU A 65 -15.09 -11.94 23.33
C LEU A 65 -16.34 -11.13 22.93
N ASN A 66 -16.98 -11.51 21.81
CA ASN A 66 -18.30 -11.04 21.39
C ASN A 66 -18.33 -9.52 21.18
N PHE A 67 -17.30 -8.99 20.52
CA PHE A 67 -17.17 -7.56 20.27
C PHE A 67 -18.05 -7.05 19.12
N ARG A 68 -19.16 -7.73 18.84
CA ARG A 68 -20.12 -7.33 17.79
C ARG A 68 -20.56 -5.88 18.03
N GLY A 69 -20.32 -5.01 17.04
CA GLY A 69 -20.69 -3.60 17.08
C GLY A 69 -19.63 -2.66 17.67
N GLN A 70 -18.44 -3.15 18.08
CA GLN A 70 -17.36 -2.26 18.51
C GLN A 70 -16.66 -1.62 17.31
N ILE A 71 -16.97 -0.34 17.07
CA ILE A 71 -16.36 0.47 16.00
C ILE A 71 -14.83 0.43 16.00
N TYR A 72 -14.24 0.21 17.18
CA TYR A 72 -12.79 0.26 17.41
C TYR A 72 -12.03 -0.97 16.90
N ILE A 73 -12.72 -2.10 16.66
CA ILE A 73 -12.06 -3.37 16.32
C ILE A 73 -11.85 -3.56 14.82
N ASN A 74 -12.71 -2.94 14.02
CA ASN A 74 -12.63 -2.95 12.55
C ASN A 74 -11.99 -1.66 12.01
N MET A 75 -11.37 -0.85 12.87
CA MET A 75 -10.72 0.38 12.44
C MET A 75 -9.62 0.08 11.42
N HIS A 76 -9.71 0.75 10.28
CA HIS A 76 -8.75 0.66 9.19
C HIS A 76 -8.64 -0.73 8.55
N GLN A 77 -9.63 -1.62 8.75
CA GLN A 77 -9.64 -2.89 8.04
C GLN A 77 -9.52 -2.67 6.53
N PHE A 78 -8.66 -3.45 5.87
CA PHE A 78 -8.36 -3.36 4.44
C PHE A 78 -7.73 -2.04 3.96
N TRP A 79 -7.30 -1.15 4.86
CA TRP A 79 -6.73 0.16 4.47
C TRP A 79 -5.59 0.06 3.46
N PHE A 80 -4.78 -1.00 3.54
CA PHE A 80 -3.63 -1.20 2.67
C PHE A 80 -4.08 -1.54 1.25
N ASN A 81 -5.06 -2.44 1.13
CA ASN A 81 -5.64 -2.83 -0.15
C ASN A 81 -6.30 -1.64 -0.85
N GLU A 82 -7.02 -0.80 -0.08
CA GLU A 82 -7.61 0.44 -0.59
C GLU A 82 -6.52 1.41 -1.09
N ALA A 83 -5.49 1.65 -0.28
CA ALA A 83 -4.38 2.53 -0.66
C ALA A 83 -3.67 2.09 -1.95
N VAL A 84 -3.48 0.78 -2.12
CA VAL A 84 -2.89 0.20 -3.34
C VAL A 84 -3.83 0.36 -4.54
N LYS A 85 -5.13 0.09 -4.38
CA LYS A 85 -6.13 0.19 -5.44
C LYS A 85 -6.28 1.62 -5.95
N ASP A 86 -6.37 2.59 -5.05
CA ASP A 86 -6.50 4.00 -5.39
C ASP A 86 -5.24 4.50 -6.12
N SER A 87 -4.06 4.14 -5.60
CA SER A 87 -2.78 4.52 -6.21
C SER A 87 -2.60 3.92 -7.61
N LYS A 88 -3.07 2.69 -7.85
CA LYS A 88 -2.99 2.04 -9.17
C LYS A 88 -3.69 2.86 -10.24
N SER A 89 -4.89 3.36 -9.97
CA SER A 89 -5.67 4.16 -10.93
C SER A 89 -4.92 5.44 -11.33
N ASP A 90 -4.41 6.18 -10.33
CA ASP A 90 -3.65 7.42 -10.54
C ASP A 90 -2.37 7.18 -11.34
N ILE A 91 -1.59 6.17 -10.97
CA ILE A 91 -0.34 5.82 -11.62
C ILE A 91 -0.59 5.39 -13.07
N GLN A 92 -1.60 4.55 -13.32
CA GLN A 92 -1.96 4.12 -14.68
C GLN A 92 -2.36 5.30 -15.57
N LYS A 93 -3.13 6.25 -15.04
CA LYS A 93 -3.52 7.46 -15.79
C LYS A 93 -2.29 8.27 -16.21
N ARG A 94 -1.34 8.48 -15.29
CA ARG A 94 -0.10 9.21 -15.56
C ARG A 94 0.82 8.49 -16.55
N LEU A 95 0.97 7.17 -16.41
CA LEU A 95 1.76 6.37 -17.36
C LEU A 95 1.17 6.43 -18.78
N LYS A 96 -0.17 6.34 -18.91
CA LYS A 96 -0.85 6.52 -20.19
C LYS A 96 -0.60 7.90 -20.80
N GLN A 97 -0.59 8.96 -19.99
CA GLN A 97 -0.31 10.31 -20.46
C GLN A 97 1.14 10.47 -20.94
N LYS A 98 2.11 9.93 -20.20
CA LYS A 98 3.52 9.92 -20.60
C LYS A 98 3.74 9.17 -21.91
N LEU A 99 3.18 7.97 -22.02
CA LEU A 99 3.26 7.17 -23.25
C LEU A 99 2.69 7.91 -24.46
N LYS A 100 1.56 8.59 -24.30
CA LYS A 100 0.97 9.40 -25.38
C LYS A 100 1.86 10.57 -25.79
N ALA A 101 2.53 11.22 -24.85
CA ALA A 101 3.46 12.31 -25.14
C ALA A 101 4.69 11.79 -25.91
N GLU A 102 5.30 10.70 -25.46
CA GLU A 102 6.45 10.07 -26.12
C GLU A 102 6.12 9.61 -27.56
N ILE A 103 4.95 8.98 -27.76
CA ILE A 103 4.48 8.62 -29.11
C ILE A 103 4.29 9.87 -29.97
N GLY A 104 3.72 10.94 -29.42
CA GLY A 104 3.53 12.20 -30.14
C GLY A 104 4.84 12.89 -30.52
N GLU A 105 5.89 12.77 -29.70
CA GLU A 105 7.23 13.25 -30.03
C GLU A 105 7.91 12.38 -31.08
N ALA A 106 7.78 11.05 -31.00
CA ALA A 106 8.40 10.13 -31.95
C ALA A 106 7.76 10.12 -33.35
N LEU A 107 6.50 10.57 -33.46
CA LEU A 107 5.77 10.71 -34.73
C LEU A 107 5.94 12.10 -35.37
N ARG A 108 6.66 13.03 -34.73
CA ARG A 108 7.06 14.32 -35.30
C ARG A 108 8.41 14.21 -35.99
#